data_AF-A0A8H4KC61-F1
#
_entry.id   AF-A0A8H4KC61-F1
#
_cell.length_a   1.000
_cell.length_b   1.000
_cell.length_c   1.000
_cell.angle_alpha   90.00
_cell.angle_beta   90.00
_cell.angle_gamma   90.00
#
_symmetry.space_group_name_H-M   'P 1'
#
loop_
_entity.id
_entity.type
_entity.pdbx_description
1 polymer ?
#
loop_
_entity_poly.entity_id
_entity_poly.type
_entity_poly.pdbx_seq_one_letter_code
_entity_poly.pdbx_strand_id
1 'polypeptide(L)'
;MNCILPLLFLATQVRASASGNMDADALLNDSAYSESASSAITPLGNAAGFVNTHASASGKGYLTYSTLADYDPNKRAERCNNNKHYASFNIFFKRYPPKTSEGLSHKETVVIKCFLWSRQLSLSDAEIVGQWRNEVIAGSNAYINV
;
A
#
# COMPACT_ATOMS: atom_id res chain seq x y z
N MET A 1 -43.26 -5.76 -6.65
CA MET A 1 -42.25 -6.76 -7.07
C MET A 1 -41.12 -5.97 -7.70
N ASN A 2 -40.18 -5.48 -6.88
CA ASN A 2 -39.15 -4.54 -7.32
C ASN A 2 -37.85 -5.30 -7.56
N CYS A 3 -37.40 -5.30 -8.81
CA CYS A 3 -36.06 -5.72 -9.20
C CYS A 3 -35.02 -4.78 -8.58
N ILE A 4 -34.22 -5.29 -7.67
CA ILE A 4 -32.97 -4.64 -7.25
C ILE A 4 -31.89 -5.09 -8.22
N LEU A 5 -31.45 -4.14 -9.05
CA LEU A 5 -30.33 -4.26 -9.97
C LEU A 5 -29.03 -4.44 -9.14
N PRO A 6 -28.17 -5.43 -9.42
CA PRO A 6 -26.90 -5.53 -8.72
C PRO A 6 -26.01 -4.38 -9.19
N LEU A 7 -25.67 -3.46 -8.28
CA LEU A 7 -24.64 -2.46 -8.51
C LEU A 7 -23.32 -3.20 -8.70
N LEU A 8 -22.92 -3.39 -9.96
CA LEU A 8 -21.58 -3.82 -10.31
C LEU A 8 -20.65 -2.64 -10.04
N PHE A 9 -20.17 -2.49 -8.80
CA PHE A 9 -19.08 -1.57 -8.50
C PHE A 9 -17.83 -2.10 -9.22
N LEU A 10 -17.52 -1.54 -10.39
CA LEU A 10 -16.17 -1.60 -10.93
C LEU A 10 -15.28 -0.83 -9.96
N ALA A 11 -14.64 -1.55 -9.03
CA ALA A 11 -13.48 -1.02 -8.32
C ALA A 11 -12.38 -0.85 -9.37
N THR A 12 -12.11 0.39 -9.76
CA THR A 12 -10.97 0.74 -10.61
C THR A 12 -9.69 0.44 -9.82
N GLN A 13 -9.23 -0.81 -9.81
CA GLN A 13 -8.00 -1.18 -9.12
C GLN A 13 -6.82 -0.65 -9.94
N VAL A 14 -6.07 0.28 -9.34
CA VAL A 14 -4.83 0.81 -9.92
C VAL A 14 -3.80 -0.32 -9.95
N ARG A 15 -3.40 -0.72 -11.16
CA ARG A 15 -2.26 -1.61 -11.39
C ARG A 15 -0.98 -0.78 -11.44
N ALA A 16 0.11 -1.31 -10.89
CA ALA A 16 1.41 -0.68 -11.01
C ALA A 16 1.84 -0.54 -12.48
N SER A 17 2.04 0.70 -12.96
CA SER A 17 2.54 1.01 -14.30
C SER A 17 3.78 1.92 -14.25
N ALA A 18 4.73 1.72 -15.17
CA ALA A 18 5.96 2.52 -15.30
C ALA A 18 5.73 3.69 -16.28
N SER A 19 5.82 4.93 -15.82
CA SER A 19 5.75 6.14 -16.66
C SER A 19 6.88 7.12 -16.30
N GLY A 20 7.39 7.85 -17.30
CA GLY A 20 8.64 8.62 -17.25
C GLY A 20 8.51 10.08 -16.81
N ASN A 21 9.64 10.60 -16.31
CA ASN A 21 10.03 11.99 -16.01
C ASN A 21 8.96 12.92 -15.40
N MET A 22 8.95 13.03 -14.07
CA MET A 22 8.23 14.08 -13.34
C MET A 22 9.12 14.68 -12.23
N ASP A 23 9.15 16.01 -12.16
CA ASP A 23 10.01 16.83 -11.29
C ASP A 23 9.35 17.11 -9.90
N ALA A 24 10.15 17.64 -8.97
CA ALA A 24 10.27 17.32 -7.54
C ALA A 24 9.05 17.21 -6.57
N ASP A 25 7.85 17.72 -6.86
CA ASP A 25 6.64 17.67 -5.99
C ASP A 25 5.49 16.84 -6.61
N ALA A 26 5.59 16.50 -7.90
CA ALA A 26 4.45 16.08 -8.73
C ALA A 26 3.95 14.63 -8.49
N LEU A 27 4.56 13.89 -7.56
CA LEU A 27 4.12 12.52 -7.22
C LEU A 27 4.34 12.14 -5.74
N LEU A 28 4.45 13.11 -4.82
CA LEU A 28 4.23 12.86 -3.38
C LEU A 28 2.76 12.41 -3.11
N ASN A 29 1.89 12.64 -4.11
CA ASN A 29 0.43 12.67 -4.09
C ASN A 29 -0.15 12.22 -5.45
N ASP A 30 0.29 11.11 -6.07
CA ASP A 30 -0.50 10.57 -7.18
C ASP A 30 -1.92 10.38 -6.66
N SER A 31 -2.86 11.19 -7.13
CA SER A 31 -4.20 11.22 -6.59
C SER A 31 -4.84 9.85 -6.72
N ALA A 32 -4.42 9.05 -7.70
CA ALA A 32 -4.87 7.68 -7.87
C ALA A 32 -4.42 6.74 -6.73
N TYR A 33 -3.20 6.89 -6.18
CA TYR A 33 -2.75 6.08 -5.03
C TYR A 33 -3.44 6.50 -3.74
N SER A 34 -3.57 7.82 -3.56
CA SER A 34 -4.28 8.41 -2.42
C SER A 34 -5.76 8.03 -2.44
N GLU A 35 -6.40 8.07 -3.61
CA GLU A 35 -7.77 7.63 -3.85
C GLU A 35 -7.92 6.12 -3.66
N SER A 36 -6.99 5.30 -4.18
CA SER A 36 -7.00 3.85 -3.96
C SER A 36 -6.97 3.51 -2.47
N ALA A 37 -6.13 4.21 -1.70
CA ALA A 37 -6.00 3.99 -0.27
C ALA A 37 -7.20 4.52 0.53
N SER A 38 -7.66 5.73 0.23
CA SER A 38 -8.79 6.35 0.96
C SER A 38 -10.15 5.73 0.63
N SER A 39 -10.33 5.20 -0.60
CA SER A 39 -11.55 4.50 -1.00
C SER A 39 -11.56 3.00 -0.63
N ALA A 40 -10.41 2.46 -0.19
CA ALA A 40 -10.32 1.05 0.16
C ALA A 40 -11.15 0.73 1.42
N ILE A 41 -12.06 -0.23 1.28
CA ILE A 41 -12.89 -0.72 2.37
C ILE A 41 -12.01 -1.47 3.39
N THR A 42 -12.19 -1.17 4.67
CA THR A 42 -11.57 -1.94 5.77
C THR A 42 -12.03 -3.39 5.70
N PRO A 43 -11.11 -4.36 5.68
CA PRO A 43 -11.51 -5.76 5.56
C PRO A 43 -12.33 -6.26 6.74
N LEU A 44 -13.17 -7.26 6.47
CA LEU A 44 -13.96 -7.90 7.52
C LEU A 44 -13.04 -8.60 8.53
N GLY A 45 -13.30 -8.40 9.83
CA GLY A 45 -12.41 -8.88 10.89
C GLY A 45 -11.17 -8.01 11.09
N ASN A 46 -11.13 -6.81 10.49
CA ASN A 46 -10.09 -5.84 10.73
C ASN A 46 -10.62 -4.50 11.23
N ALA A 47 -9.77 -3.77 11.96
CA ALA A 47 -9.93 -2.34 12.25
C ALA A 47 -8.83 -1.54 11.54
N ALA A 48 -9.12 -0.30 11.16
CA ALA A 48 -8.09 0.58 10.60
C ALA A 48 -7.14 1.08 11.70
N GLY A 49 -5.83 0.89 11.52
CA GLY A 49 -4.80 1.51 12.36
C GLY A 49 -4.43 2.92 11.88
N PHE A 50 -4.30 3.08 10.55
CA PHE A 50 -4.22 4.36 9.86
C PHE A 50 -4.59 4.17 8.39
N VAL A 51 -5.01 5.26 7.74
CA VAL A 51 -5.44 5.26 6.34
C VAL A 51 -4.80 6.44 5.62
N ASN A 52 -4.37 6.18 4.39
CA ASN A 52 -3.88 7.14 3.41
C ASN A 52 -2.75 8.05 3.91
N THR A 53 -1.66 7.46 4.38
CA THR A 53 -0.46 8.21 4.76
C THR A 53 0.62 8.16 3.67
N HIS A 54 1.60 9.06 3.76
CA HIS A 54 2.82 9.08 2.93
C HIS A 54 3.99 8.31 3.57
N ALA A 55 3.66 7.39 4.48
CA ALA A 55 4.61 6.73 5.36
C ALA A 55 4.26 5.25 5.49
N SER A 56 5.28 4.38 5.59
CA SER A 56 5.06 2.96 5.92
C SER A 56 5.18 2.75 7.42
N ALA A 57 4.57 1.69 7.91
CA ALA A 57 4.84 1.21 9.25
C ALA A 57 6.34 0.89 9.42
N SER A 58 6.86 1.16 10.62
CA SER A 58 8.26 0.97 10.98
C SER A 58 8.41 0.46 12.43
N GLY A 59 9.63 0.12 12.84
CA GLY A 59 9.94 -0.30 14.21
C GLY A 59 9.91 -1.82 14.45
N LYS A 60 9.76 -2.22 15.73
CA LYS A 60 9.82 -3.63 16.17
C LYS A 60 8.61 -4.43 15.66
N GLY A 61 8.71 -5.76 15.65
CA GLY A 61 7.59 -6.64 15.30
C GLY A 61 7.30 -6.73 13.80
N TYR A 62 8.18 -6.20 12.95
CA TYR A 62 8.17 -6.52 11.52
C TYR A 62 8.40 -8.02 11.32
N LEU A 63 7.56 -8.66 10.51
CA LEU A 63 7.66 -10.09 10.22
C LEU A 63 8.26 -10.33 8.83
N THR A 64 7.60 -9.79 7.81
CA THR A 64 7.97 -10.02 6.41
C THR A 64 7.28 -9.01 5.49
N TYR A 65 7.62 -9.06 4.20
CA TYR A 65 6.94 -8.32 3.16
C TYR A 65 6.59 -9.17 1.95
N SER A 66 5.67 -8.64 1.15
CA SER A 66 5.32 -9.14 -0.17
C SER A 66 5.11 -7.97 -1.13
N THR A 67 5.26 -8.22 -2.42
CA THR A 67 4.79 -7.31 -3.48
C THR A 67 3.46 -7.85 -4.01
N LEU A 68 2.52 -6.94 -4.28
CA LEU A 68 1.18 -7.24 -4.76
C LEU A 68 1.00 -6.73 -6.19
N ALA A 69 0.08 -7.37 -6.92
CA ALA A 69 -0.32 -6.92 -8.26
C ALA A 69 -1.32 -5.76 -8.21
N ASP A 70 -2.21 -5.77 -7.21
CA ASP A 70 -3.28 -4.79 -7.04
C ASP A 70 -3.37 -4.33 -5.57
N TYR A 71 -3.98 -3.15 -5.37
CA TYR A 71 -4.22 -2.58 -4.04
C TYR A 71 -5.57 -3.08 -3.51
N ASP A 72 -5.57 -4.25 -2.87
CA ASP A 72 -6.79 -4.92 -2.40
C ASP A 72 -6.62 -5.43 -0.96
N PRO A 73 -6.99 -4.62 0.05
CA PRO A 73 -6.87 -5.01 1.45
C PRO A 73 -7.68 -6.26 1.81
N ASN A 74 -8.84 -6.49 1.18
CA ASN A 74 -9.69 -7.66 1.43
C ASN A 74 -8.97 -8.94 1.03
N LYS A 75 -8.51 -9.02 -0.22
CA LYS A 75 -7.71 -10.17 -0.69
C LYS A 75 -6.46 -10.36 0.15
N ARG A 76 -5.87 -9.25 0.64
CA ARG A 76 -4.69 -9.35 1.50
C ARG A 76 -5.03 -9.96 2.86
N ALA A 77 -6.09 -9.50 3.51
CA ALA A 77 -6.55 -10.03 4.80
C ALA A 77 -6.90 -11.53 4.70
N GLU A 78 -7.63 -11.93 3.66
CA GLU A 78 -7.97 -13.34 3.40
C GLU A 78 -6.71 -14.23 3.30
N ARG A 79 -5.68 -13.75 2.60
CA ARG A 79 -4.40 -14.47 2.49
C ARG A 79 -3.64 -14.51 3.82
N CYS A 80 -3.77 -13.48 4.65
CA CYS A 80 -3.12 -13.42 5.96
C CYS A 80 -3.75 -14.36 6.98
N ASN A 81 -5.05 -14.65 6.90
CA ASN A 81 -5.75 -15.57 7.82
C ASN A 81 -5.11 -16.97 7.90
N ASN A 82 -4.31 -17.37 6.92
CA ASN A 82 -3.56 -18.62 6.93
C ASN A 82 -2.26 -18.57 7.77
N ASN A 83 -1.85 -17.41 8.27
CA ASN A 83 -0.68 -17.22 9.12
C ASN A 83 -1.13 -16.78 10.51
N LYS A 84 -1.03 -17.64 11.53
CA LYS A 84 -1.53 -17.31 12.89
C LYS A 84 -0.68 -16.30 13.67
N HIS A 85 0.42 -15.81 13.09
CA HIS A 85 1.40 -14.99 13.82
C HIS A 85 1.36 -13.48 13.48
N TYR A 86 0.46 -13.03 12.58
CA TYR A 86 0.30 -11.58 12.33
C TYR A 86 -0.81 -10.99 13.20
N ALA A 87 -0.61 -9.74 13.63
CA ALA A 87 -1.60 -8.93 14.32
C ALA A 87 -2.04 -7.72 13.48
N SER A 88 -1.27 -7.34 12.46
CA SER A 88 -1.66 -6.32 11.50
C SER A 88 -0.87 -6.44 10.19
N PHE A 89 -1.34 -5.73 9.17
CA PHE A 89 -0.60 -5.53 7.94
C PHE A 89 -0.66 -4.07 7.48
N ASN A 90 0.39 -3.62 6.78
CA ASN A 90 0.45 -2.30 6.15
C ASN A 90 0.64 -2.46 4.65
N ILE A 91 -0.30 -1.94 3.84
CA ILE A 91 -0.29 -1.97 2.38
C ILE A 91 -0.08 -0.55 1.85
N PHE A 92 0.83 -0.38 0.89
CA PHE A 92 1.22 0.95 0.39
C PHE A 92 1.84 0.88 -0.99
N PHE A 93 1.80 1.99 -1.72
CA PHE A 93 2.56 2.17 -2.96
C PHE A 93 3.97 2.67 -2.62
N LYS A 94 4.98 2.08 -3.24
CA LYS A 94 6.38 2.49 -3.12
C LYS A 94 6.96 2.77 -4.49
N ARG A 95 7.41 4.01 -4.70
CA ARG A 95 8.13 4.43 -5.90
C ARG A 95 9.63 4.30 -5.66
N TYR A 96 10.31 3.62 -6.57
CA TYR A 96 11.76 3.58 -6.61
C TYR A 96 12.28 4.56 -7.67
N PRO A 97 13.33 5.33 -7.37
CA PRO A 97 13.95 6.22 -8.35
C PRO A 97 14.54 5.40 -9.51
N PRO A 98 14.80 6.05 -10.66
CA PRO A 98 15.49 5.40 -11.76
C PRO A 98 16.89 4.97 -11.30
N LYS A 99 17.31 3.76 -11.65
CA LYS A 99 18.67 3.29 -11.40
C LYS A 99 19.50 3.48 -12.67
N THR A 100 20.61 4.20 -12.54
CA THR A 100 21.67 4.25 -13.54
C THR A 100 22.81 3.35 -13.08
N SER A 101 22.99 2.21 -13.73
CA SER A 101 24.17 1.35 -13.53
C SER A 101 24.68 0.90 -14.90
N GLU A 102 25.98 1.08 -15.14
CA GLU A 102 26.75 0.51 -16.27
C GLU A 102 25.99 0.49 -17.62
N GLY A 103 25.48 1.65 -18.06
CA GLY A 103 24.88 1.80 -19.39
C GLY A 103 23.42 1.34 -19.52
N LEU A 104 22.78 0.86 -18.46
CA LEU A 104 21.35 0.54 -18.44
C LEU A 104 20.60 1.56 -17.56
N SER A 105 19.81 2.42 -18.20
CA SER A 105 18.83 3.27 -17.53
C SER A 105 17.56 2.45 -17.28
N HIS A 106 17.26 2.14 -16.01
CA HIS A 106 15.95 1.59 -15.64
C HIS A 106 14.98 2.72 -15.34
N LYS A 107 13.77 2.64 -15.91
CA LYS A 107 12.68 3.60 -15.66
C LYS A 107 12.23 3.56 -14.18
N GLU A 108 11.69 4.69 -13.72
CA GLU A 108 10.99 4.75 -12.43
C GLU A 108 9.93 3.65 -12.35
N THR A 109 9.85 3.00 -11.18
CA THR A 109 8.92 1.90 -10.96
C THR A 109 8.16 2.12 -9.67
N VAL A 110 6.84 2.03 -9.76
CA VAL A 110 5.94 1.95 -8.59
C VAL A 110 5.62 0.49 -8.35
N VAL A 111 5.68 0.05 -7.10
CA VAL A 111 5.22 -1.29 -6.69
C VAL A 111 4.31 -1.18 -5.48
N ILE A 112 3.38 -2.13 -5.36
CA ILE A 112 2.53 -2.24 -4.19
C ILE A 112 3.22 -3.16 -3.20
N LYS A 113 3.53 -2.66 -2.01
CA LYS A 113 4.12 -3.43 -0.92
C LYS A 113 3.07 -3.74 0.13
N CYS A 114 3.21 -4.90 0.75
CA CYS A 114 2.47 -5.24 1.96
C CYS A 114 3.42 -5.83 3.00
N PHE A 115 3.51 -5.16 4.15
CA PHE A 115 4.29 -5.57 5.30
C PHE A 115 3.39 -6.25 6.33
N LEU A 116 3.86 -7.35 6.91
CA LEU A 116 3.18 -8.07 7.99
C LEU A 116 3.87 -7.78 9.32
N TRP A 117 3.06 -7.64 10.36
CA TRP A 117 3.52 -7.23 11.69
C TRP A 117 2.93 -8.14 12.77
N SER A 118 3.74 -8.46 13.77
CA SER A 118 3.38 -9.29 14.93
C SER A 118 2.70 -8.50 16.05
N ARG A 119 2.42 -7.22 15.83
CA ARG A 119 1.77 -6.31 16.77
C ARG A 119 0.74 -5.44 16.05
N GLN A 120 -0.14 -4.83 16.82
CA GLN A 120 -1.05 -3.82 16.29
C GLN A 120 -0.24 -2.58 15.88
N LEU A 121 -0.63 -2.00 14.75
CA LEU A 121 -0.06 -0.76 14.23
C LEU A 121 -1.00 0.39 14.50
N SER A 122 -0.44 1.56 14.76
CA SER A 122 -1.19 2.82 14.84
C SER A 122 -0.49 3.90 14.02
N LEU A 123 -1.09 5.08 13.93
CA LEU A 123 -0.50 6.21 13.22
C LEU A 123 0.90 6.59 13.71
N SER A 124 1.22 6.38 14.99
CA SER A 124 2.56 6.66 15.53
C SER A 124 3.66 5.75 14.97
N ASP A 125 3.29 4.64 14.33
CA ASP A 125 4.24 3.73 13.68
C ASP A 125 4.54 4.13 12.22
N ALA A 126 3.78 5.07 11.65
CA ALA A 126 3.94 5.51 10.28
C ALA A 126 5.13 6.46 10.16
N GLU A 127 6.23 5.98 9.60
CA GLU A 127 7.44 6.76 9.35
C GLU A 127 7.75 6.87 7.86
N ILE A 128 8.35 8.00 7.46
CA ILE A 128 8.85 8.20 6.09
C ILE A 128 10.16 7.41 5.94
N VAL A 129 10.03 6.12 5.64
CA VAL A 129 11.16 5.22 5.42
C VAL A 129 11.65 5.33 3.97
N GLY A 130 12.97 5.48 3.78
CA GLY A 130 13.59 5.45 2.45
C GLY A 130 13.91 6.82 1.84
N GLN A 131 13.69 7.91 2.59
CA GLN A 131 14.02 9.28 2.16
C GLN A 131 15.46 9.41 1.65
N TRP A 132 16.43 8.77 2.31
CA TRP A 132 17.86 8.78 1.92
C TRP A 132 18.16 8.13 0.57
N ARG A 133 17.21 7.35 0.02
CA ARG A 133 17.34 6.66 -1.26
C ARG A 133 16.41 7.25 -2.33
N ASN A 134 15.84 8.44 -2.09
CA ASN A 134 14.82 9.05 -2.95
C ASN A 134 13.62 8.13 -3.22
N GLU A 135 13.32 7.21 -2.28
CA GLU A 135 12.14 6.36 -2.34
C GLU A 135 10.94 7.13 -1.78
N VAL A 136 9.78 7.03 -2.43
CA VAL A 136 8.56 7.73 -2.02
C VAL A 136 7.47 6.72 -1.69
N ILE A 137 6.74 6.96 -0.59
CA ILE A 137 5.58 6.17 -0.17
C ILE A 137 4.31 7.01 -0.32
N ALA A 138 3.26 6.40 -0.84
CA ALA A 138 1.94 7.01 -0.96
C ALA A 138 0.84 5.95 -0.77
N GLY A 139 -0.37 6.42 -0.44
CA GLY A 139 -1.55 5.55 -0.31
C GLY A 139 -1.33 4.41 0.69
N SER A 140 -0.82 4.73 1.88
CA SER A 140 -0.46 3.73 2.89
C SER A 140 -1.56 3.53 3.92
N ASN A 141 -2.06 2.30 4.05
CA ASN A 141 -3.06 1.89 5.03
C ASN A 141 -2.51 0.80 5.93
N ALA A 142 -2.87 0.81 7.22
CA ALA A 142 -2.68 -0.31 8.12
C ALA A 142 -4.00 -0.85 8.65
N TYR A 143 -4.10 -2.17 8.70
CA TYR A 143 -5.28 -2.88 9.17
C TYR A 143 -4.87 -3.86 10.27
N ILE A 144 -5.52 -3.75 11.42
CA ILE A 144 -5.32 -4.53 12.63
C ILE A 144 -6.29 -5.70 12.61
N ASN A 145 -5.81 -6.91 12.89
CA ASN A 145 -6.66 -8.09 13.06
C ASN A 145 -7.42 -8.00 14.39
N VAL A 146 -8.75 -8.08 14.35
CA VAL A 146 -9.64 -7.94 15.54
C VAL A 146 -10.43 -9.21 15.82
#